data_AF-A0A1X6X6B6-F1
#
_entry.id   AF-A0A1X6X6B6-F1
#
_cell.length_a   1.000
_cell.length_b   1.000
_cell.length_c   1.000
_cell.angle_alpha   90.00
_cell.angle_beta   90.00
_cell.angle_gamma   90.00
#
_symmetry.space_group_name_H-M   'P 1'
#
loop_
_entity.id
_entity.type
_entity.pdbx_description
1 polymer ?
#
loop_
_entity_poly.entity_id
_entity_poly.type
_entity_poly.pdbx_seq_one_letter_code
_entity_poly.pdbx_strand_id
1 'polypeptide(L)'
;MQWSWVVLIAVLVLAAGIVVLLTIRYNQLSLNRSLTREARRQFDVARAARHGLVPVYVAEARRLLGEDPRIADLESAVVAAQTVRSRIDAGVAEHVVTDAVRTVAAGIREKASAPEAPPGFADDLLVQLEGHETHIGAAVRHHNASVRAYTRRRARVLALPWRGVYTEIKQIEYTPSEPDERHIHDDVSPGSENYRPGRVGEEL
;
A
#
# COMPACT_ATOMS: atom_id res chain seq x y z
N MET A 1 36.37 -41.18 -34.87
CA MET A 1 36.63 -40.90 -33.43
C MET A 1 36.68 -39.42 -33.08
N GLN A 2 37.36 -38.54 -33.85
CA GLN A 2 37.46 -37.10 -33.51
C GLN A 2 36.10 -36.36 -33.48
N TRP A 3 35.19 -36.67 -34.42
CA TRP A 3 33.85 -36.08 -34.47
C TRP A 3 33.01 -36.35 -33.22
N SER A 4 33.15 -37.53 -32.60
CA SER A 4 32.40 -37.90 -31.39
C SER A 4 32.75 -36.98 -30.19
N TRP A 5 34.01 -36.59 -30.06
CA TRP A 5 34.46 -35.67 -29.00
C TRP A 5 33.97 -34.25 -29.22
N VAL A 6 33.96 -33.78 -30.47
CA VAL A 6 33.41 -32.46 -30.81
C VAL A 6 31.91 -32.39 -30.48
N VAL A 7 31.15 -33.41 -30.86
CA VAL A 7 29.72 -33.50 -30.54
C VAL A 7 29.51 -33.55 -29.03
N LEU A 8 30.30 -34.33 -28.29
CA LEU A 8 30.18 -34.43 -26.83
C LEU A 8 30.46 -33.09 -26.13
N ILE A 9 31.50 -32.37 -26.55
CA ILE A 9 31.83 -31.05 -26.02
C ILE A 9 30.70 -30.05 -26.32
N ALA A 10 30.17 -30.06 -27.55
CA ALA A 10 29.07 -29.17 -27.94
C ALA A 10 27.81 -29.42 -27.10
N VAL A 11 27.46 -30.68 -26.84
CA VAL A 11 26.32 -31.06 -25.99
C VAL A 11 26.56 -30.60 -24.54
N LEU A 12 27.77 -30.76 -24.02
CA LEU A 12 28.11 -30.36 -22.65
C LEU A 12 28.03 -28.84 -22.47
N VAL A 13 28.54 -28.07 -23.44
CA VAL A 13 28.43 -26.60 -23.44
C VAL A 13 26.97 -26.16 -23.51
N LEU A 14 26.16 -26.79 -24.37
CA LEU A 14 24.73 -26.51 -24.47
C LEU A 14 24.01 -26.80 -23.14
N ALA A 15 24.28 -27.96 -22.53
CA ALA A 15 23.71 -28.35 -21.25
C ALA A 15 24.09 -27.36 -20.13
N ALA A 16 25.37 -26.97 -20.05
CA ALA A 16 25.84 -25.96 -19.10
C ALA A 16 25.14 -24.61 -19.32
N GLY A 17 25.00 -24.17 -20.57
CA GLY A 17 24.27 -22.95 -20.92
C GLY A 17 22.81 -22.98 -20.48
N ILE A 18 22.12 -24.12 -20.66
CA ILE A 18 20.75 -24.32 -20.17
C ILE A 18 20.69 -24.20 -18.65
N VAL A 19 21.58 -24.87 -17.91
CA VAL A 19 21.62 -24.82 -16.43
C VAL A 19 21.83 -23.39 -15.92
N VAL A 20 22.74 -22.63 -16.54
CA VAL A 20 22.98 -21.22 -16.19
C VAL A 20 21.73 -20.37 -16.43
N LEU A 21 21.10 -20.51 -17.60
CA LEU A 21 19.85 -19.81 -17.92
C LEU A 21 18.75 -20.14 -16.92
N LEU A 22 18.63 -21.42 -16.55
CA LEU A 22 17.61 -21.85 -15.61
C LEU A 22 17.83 -21.26 -14.20
N THR A 23 19.09 -21.23 -13.75
CA THR A 23 19.48 -20.64 -12.46
C THR A 23 19.16 -19.14 -12.40
N ILE A 24 19.50 -18.40 -13.47
CA ILE A 24 19.18 -16.97 -13.55
C ILE A 24 17.66 -16.74 -13.45
N ARG A 25 16.85 -17.57 -14.12
CA ARG A 25 15.38 -17.46 -14.08
C ARG A 25 14.81 -17.79 -12.71
N TYR A 26 15.34 -18.81 -12.05
CA TYR A 26 14.97 -19.15 -10.69
C TYR A 26 15.23 -17.98 -9.73
N ASN A 27 16.43 -17.38 -9.78
CA ASN A 27 16.78 -16.24 -8.94
C ASN A 27 15.88 -15.03 -9.21
N GLN A 28 15.58 -14.74 -10.48
CA GLN A 28 14.65 -13.67 -10.84
C GLN A 28 13.27 -13.91 -10.23
N LEU A 29 12.70 -15.12 -10.34
CA LEU A 29 11.39 -15.47 -9.78
C LEU A 29 11.38 -15.37 -8.25
N SER A 30 12.43 -15.90 -7.60
CA SER A 30 12.61 -15.80 -6.16
C SER A 30 12.62 -14.35 -5.68
N LEU A 31 13.38 -13.49 -6.34
CA LEU A 31 13.45 -12.07 -6.01
C LEU A 31 12.09 -11.38 -6.13
N ASN A 32 11.33 -11.61 -7.21
CA ASN A 32 10.00 -10.99 -7.34
C ASN A 32 9.01 -11.46 -6.29
N ARG A 33 9.11 -12.74 -5.89
CA ARG A 33 8.29 -13.28 -4.81
C ARG A 33 8.58 -12.55 -3.51
N SER A 34 9.86 -12.30 -3.20
CA SER A 34 10.28 -11.52 -2.03
C SER A 34 9.79 -10.08 -2.11
N LEU A 35 9.94 -9.41 -3.26
CA LEU A 35 9.44 -8.04 -3.47
C LEU A 35 7.92 -7.96 -3.27
N THR A 36 7.17 -8.95 -3.79
CA THR A 36 5.72 -8.99 -3.63
C THR A 36 5.30 -9.19 -2.17
N ARG A 37 6.07 -9.99 -1.41
CA ARG A 37 5.87 -10.17 0.04
C ARG A 37 6.21 -8.91 0.83
N GLU A 38 7.29 -8.22 0.47
CA GLU A 38 7.66 -6.98 1.16
C GLU A 38 6.67 -5.87 0.87
N ALA A 39 6.25 -5.69 -0.39
CA ALA A 39 5.19 -4.76 -0.76
C ALA A 39 3.88 -5.07 -0.02
N ARG A 40 3.59 -6.35 0.24
CA ARG A 40 2.44 -6.73 1.06
C ARG A 40 2.62 -6.35 2.52
N ARG A 41 3.80 -6.58 3.09
CA ARG A 41 4.14 -6.20 4.46
C ARG A 41 3.99 -4.69 4.66
N GLN A 42 4.38 -3.87 3.68
CA GLN A 42 4.18 -2.42 3.71
C GLN A 42 2.68 -2.06 3.80
N PHE A 43 1.82 -2.70 3.01
CA PHE A 43 0.37 -2.54 3.13
C PHE A 43 -0.16 -2.93 4.51
N ASP A 44 0.27 -4.08 5.05
CA ASP A 44 -0.19 -4.55 6.36
C ASP A 44 0.25 -3.59 7.49
N VAL A 45 1.46 -3.01 7.41
CA VAL A 45 1.96 -1.99 8.35
C VAL A 45 1.16 -0.70 8.25
N ALA A 46 0.89 -0.21 7.03
CA ALA A 46 0.12 1.01 6.80
C ALA A 46 -1.30 0.90 7.39
N ARG A 47 -1.95 -0.25 7.16
CA ARG A 47 -3.24 -0.59 7.74
C ARG A 47 -3.22 -0.64 9.27
N ALA A 48 -2.21 -1.30 9.84
CA ALA A 48 -2.07 -1.38 11.30
C ALA A 48 -1.89 0.01 11.94
N ALA A 49 -1.12 0.90 11.31
CA ALA A 49 -0.96 2.27 11.77
C ALA A 49 -2.28 3.04 11.77
N ARG A 50 -3.07 2.94 10.68
CA ARG A 50 -4.41 3.53 10.60
C ARG A 50 -5.32 3.02 11.71
N HIS A 51 -5.40 1.70 11.89
CA HIS A 51 -6.21 1.09 12.94
C HIS A 51 -5.80 1.51 14.36
N GLY A 52 -4.54 1.89 14.58
CA GLY A 52 -4.08 2.43 15.86
C GLY A 52 -4.61 3.85 16.14
N LEU A 53 -4.87 4.65 15.10
CA LEU A 53 -5.38 6.02 15.23
C LEU A 53 -6.90 6.09 15.36
N VAL A 54 -7.63 5.12 14.80
CA VAL A 54 -9.10 5.14 14.78
C VAL A 54 -9.73 5.23 16.18
N PRO A 55 -9.28 4.51 17.23
CA PRO A 55 -9.86 4.63 18.56
C PRO A 55 -9.77 6.06 19.13
N VAL A 56 -8.66 6.76 18.85
CA VAL A 56 -8.46 8.15 19.28
C VAL A 56 -9.42 9.07 18.53
N TYR A 57 -9.57 8.87 17.22
CA TYR A 57 -10.53 9.61 16.40
C TYR A 57 -11.98 9.36 16.83
N VAL A 58 -12.36 8.12 17.11
CA VAL A 58 -13.69 7.74 17.60
C VAL A 58 -13.98 8.38 18.96
N ALA A 59 -13.02 8.38 19.88
CA ALA A 59 -13.20 9.02 21.19
C ALA A 59 -13.47 10.53 21.04
N GLU A 60 -12.78 11.19 20.11
CA GLU A 60 -13.00 12.61 19.84
C GLU A 60 -14.31 12.87 19.08
N ALA A 61 -14.63 12.04 18.08
CA ALA A 61 -15.90 12.10 17.37
C ALA A 61 -17.09 11.92 18.30
N ARG A 62 -17.00 11.04 19.32
CA ARG A 62 -18.03 10.89 20.38
C ARG A 62 -18.19 12.14 21.21
N ARG A 63 -17.10 12.84 21.55
CA ARG A 63 -17.17 14.11 22.29
C ARG A 63 -17.90 15.18 21.49
N LEU A 64 -17.63 15.24 20.19
CA LEU A 64 -18.22 16.24 19.30
C LEU A 64 -19.66 15.89 18.94
N LEU A 65 -19.95 14.66 18.50
CA LEU A 65 -21.25 14.26 17.97
C LEU A 65 -22.21 13.73 19.05
N GLY A 66 -21.70 13.13 20.12
CA GLY A 66 -22.50 12.41 21.11
C GLY A 66 -22.72 10.94 20.69
N GLU A 67 -23.90 10.40 20.99
CA GLU A 67 -24.31 9.04 20.57
C GLU A 67 -24.83 9.03 19.13
N ASP A 68 -23.93 9.26 18.17
CA ASP A 68 -24.27 9.23 16.75
C ASP A 68 -24.08 7.81 16.16
N PRO A 69 -25.07 7.26 15.42
CA PRO A 69 -24.97 5.93 14.79
C PRO A 69 -23.77 5.78 13.85
N ARG A 70 -23.31 6.87 13.21
CA ARG A 70 -22.15 6.87 12.29
C ARG A 70 -20.88 6.40 13.00
N ILE A 71 -20.77 6.63 14.31
CA ILE A 71 -19.62 6.21 15.13
C ILE A 71 -19.63 4.69 15.32
N ALA A 72 -20.81 4.12 15.61
CA ALA A 72 -20.96 2.67 15.74
C ALA A 72 -20.67 1.95 14.42
N ASP A 73 -21.09 2.54 13.30
CA ASP A 73 -20.78 2.04 11.96
C ASP A 73 -19.26 2.02 11.72
N LEU A 74 -18.54 3.10 12.06
CA LEU A 74 -17.08 3.16 11.95
C LEU A 74 -16.37 2.09 12.81
N GLU A 75 -16.78 1.93 14.07
CA GLU A 75 -16.22 0.90 14.94
C GLU A 75 -16.46 -0.50 14.38
N SER A 76 -17.67 -0.77 13.88
CA SER A 76 -18.00 -2.05 13.27
C SER A 76 -17.17 -2.33 12.01
N ALA A 77 -16.95 -1.31 11.17
CA ALA A 77 -16.13 -1.40 9.97
C ALA A 77 -14.67 -1.73 10.31
N VAL A 78 -14.13 -1.11 11.35
CA VAL A 78 -12.74 -1.32 11.79
C VAL A 78 -12.57 -2.72 12.39
N VAL A 79 -13.52 -3.17 13.21
CA VAL A 79 -13.51 -4.55 13.75
C VAL A 79 -13.60 -5.56 12.60
N ALA A 80 -14.48 -5.34 11.64
CA ALA A 80 -14.56 -6.17 10.45
C ALA A 80 -13.22 -6.18 9.69
N ALA A 81 -12.63 -5.02 9.42
CA ALA A 81 -11.35 -4.92 8.74
C ALA A 81 -10.21 -5.64 9.47
N GLN A 82 -10.13 -5.51 10.80
CA GLN A 82 -9.14 -6.19 11.63
C GLN A 82 -9.28 -7.72 11.60
N THR A 83 -10.52 -8.24 11.54
CA THR A 83 -10.79 -9.69 11.53
C THR A 83 -10.57 -10.35 10.17
N VAL A 84 -10.45 -9.57 9.09
CA VAL A 84 -10.15 -10.11 7.75
C VAL A 84 -8.80 -10.81 7.74
N ARG A 85 -8.84 -12.15 7.70
CA ARG A 85 -7.66 -13.03 7.54
C ARG A 85 -7.24 -13.23 6.09
N SER A 86 -8.20 -13.08 5.16
CA SER A 86 -7.95 -13.24 3.73
C SER A 86 -7.18 -12.04 3.18
N ARG A 87 -6.12 -12.31 2.43
CA ARG A 87 -5.25 -11.26 1.89
C ARG A 87 -5.95 -10.41 0.82
N ILE A 88 -6.93 -10.97 0.12
CA ILE A 88 -7.63 -10.31 -0.99
C ILE A 88 -8.65 -9.34 -0.43
N ASP A 89 -9.43 -9.80 0.54
CA ASP A 89 -10.57 -9.06 1.11
C ASP A 89 -10.10 -7.92 2.02
N ALA A 90 -8.81 -7.90 2.38
CA ALA A 90 -8.23 -6.87 3.22
C ALA A 90 -8.35 -5.47 2.60
N GLY A 91 -8.24 -5.34 1.27
CA GLY A 91 -8.38 -4.04 0.60
C GLY A 91 -9.85 -3.59 0.55
N VAL A 92 -10.78 -4.50 0.28
CA VAL A 92 -12.23 -4.20 0.32
C VAL A 92 -12.64 -3.71 1.70
N ALA A 93 -12.16 -4.36 2.76
CA ALA A 93 -12.48 -3.94 4.13
C ALA A 93 -11.87 -2.57 4.48
N GLU A 94 -10.67 -2.24 4.00
CA GLU A 94 -10.10 -0.90 4.16
C GLU A 94 -10.90 0.19 3.45
N HIS A 95 -11.51 -0.13 2.31
CA HIS A 95 -12.39 0.80 1.60
C HIS A 95 -13.64 1.12 2.43
N VAL A 96 -14.25 0.11 3.07
CA VAL A 96 -15.38 0.32 3.99
C VAL A 96 -15.00 1.20 5.18
N VAL A 97 -13.79 1.02 5.75
CA VAL A 97 -13.29 1.90 6.82
C VAL A 97 -13.13 3.33 6.33
N THR A 98 -12.64 3.53 5.11
CA THR A 98 -12.52 4.85 4.48
C THR A 98 -13.87 5.56 4.35
N ASP A 99 -14.88 4.85 3.84
CA ASP A 99 -16.21 5.43 3.68
C ASP A 99 -16.80 5.80 5.05
N ALA A 100 -16.66 4.93 6.05
CA ALA A 100 -17.14 5.21 7.40
C ALA A 100 -16.44 6.42 8.06
N VAL A 101 -15.12 6.56 7.89
CA VAL A 101 -14.37 7.75 8.37
C VAL A 101 -14.90 9.01 7.71
N ARG A 102 -15.18 8.98 6.39
CA ARG A 102 -15.74 10.13 5.67
C ARG A 102 -17.13 10.51 6.19
N THR A 103 -17.99 9.53 6.45
CA THR A 103 -19.33 9.76 7.00
C THR A 103 -19.29 10.40 8.39
N VAL A 104 -18.37 9.96 9.26
CA VAL A 104 -18.16 10.57 10.58
C VAL A 104 -17.61 12.00 10.44
N ALA A 105 -16.63 12.21 9.56
CA ALA A 105 -16.09 13.54 9.29
C ALA A 105 -17.15 14.53 8.77
N ALA A 106 -18.03 14.08 7.87
CA ALA A 106 -19.17 14.89 7.41
C ALA A 106 -20.09 15.28 8.58
N GLY A 107 -20.38 14.36 9.50
CA GLY A 107 -21.17 14.67 10.70
C GLY A 107 -20.52 15.68 11.63
N ILE A 108 -19.21 15.57 11.84
CA ILE A 108 -18.46 16.57 12.61
C ILE A 108 -18.60 17.95 11.97
N ARG A 109 -18.43 18.07 10.64
CA ARG A 109 -18.55 19.35 9.92
C ARG A 109 -19.98 19.92 9.95
N GLU A 110 -20.99 19.07 9.79
CA GLU A 110 -22.41 19.44 9.92
C GLU A 110 -22.68 20.08 11.30
N LYS A 111 -22.10 19.52 12.37
CA LYS A 111 -22.28 20.03 13.74
C LYS A 111 -21.37 21.23 14.07
N ALA A 112 -20.17 21.28 13.51
CA ALA A 112 -19.16 22.32 13.73
C ALA A 112 -19.46 23.65 13.01
N SER A 113 -20.52 23.72 12.19
CA SER A 113 -20.99 24.96 11.56
C SER A 113 -21.52 26.01 12.56
N ALA A 114 -21.37 25.76 13.88
CA ALA A 114 -21.64 26.70 14.95
C ALA A 114 -20.40 27.58 15.25
N PRO A 115 -20.56 28.91 15.43
CA PRO A 115 -19.47 29.90 15.44
C PRO A 115 -18.43 29.81 16.59
N GLU A 116 -18.49 28.83 17.49
CA GLU A 116 -17.63 28.74 18.69
C GLU A 116 -16.72 27.49 18.73
N ALA A 117 -16.56 26.75 17.63
CA ALA A 117 -15.74 25.54 17.64
C ALA A 117 -14.23 25.86 17.78
N PRO A 118 -13.52 25.32 18.80
CA PRO A 118 -12.07 25.43 18.90
C PRO A 118 -11.36 24.73 17.72
N PRO A 119 -10.10 25.09 17.38
CA PRO A 119 -9.34 24.41 16.32
C PRO A 119 -9.35 22.90 16.59
N GLY A 120 -9.94 22.17 15.63
CA GLY A 120 -10.44 20.82 15.87
C GLY A 120 -9.33 19.80 15.90
N PHE A 121 -8.96 19.31 17.08
CA PHE A 121 -8.13 18.11 17.23
C PHE A 121 -8.67 16.93 16.38
N ALA A 122 -9.99 16.86 16.18
CA ALA A 122 -10.63 15.92 15.26
C ALA A 122 -10.24 16.11 13.78
N ASP A 123 -10.04 17.35 13.33
CA ASP A 123 -9.59 17.65 11.97
C ASP A 123 -8.12 17.26 11.77
N ASP A 124 -7.26 17.50 12.77
CA ASP A 124 -5.86 17.05 12.74
C ASP A 124 -5.76 15.52 12.64
N LEU A 125 -6.59 14.80 13.42
CA LEU A 125 -6.69 13.35 13.35
C LEU A 125 -7.23 12.87 12.00
N LEU A 126 -8.19 13.59 11.42
CA LEU A 126 -8.72 13.29 10.09
C LEU A 126 -7.63 13.44 9.02
N VAL A 127 -6.84 14.51 9.06
CA VAL A 127 -5.70 14.72 8.15
C VAL A 127 -4.68 13.58 8.29
N GLN A 128 -4.39 13.12 9.51
CA GLN A 128 -3.52 11.96 9.73
C GLN A 128 -4.11 10.66 9.14
N LEU A 129 -5.41 10.41 9.36
CA LEU A 129 -6.11 9.24 8.81
C LEU A 129 -6.11 9.23 7.27
N GLU A 130 -6.31 10.38 6.64
CA GLU A 130 -6.22 10.55 5.19
C GLU A 130 -4.78 10.38 4.66
N GLY A 131 -3.78 10.86 5.42
CA GLY A 131 -2.37 10.60 5.13
C GLY A 131 -2.08 9.09 5.12
N HIS A 132 -2.60 8.36 6.09
CA HIS A 132 -2.49 6.90 6.14
C HIS A 132 -3.27 6.22 5.00
N GLU A 133 -4.45 6.71 4.62
CA GLU A 133 -5.21 6.21 3.48
C GLU A 133 -4.41 6.35 2.17
N THR A 134 -3.79 7.51 1.96
CA THR A 134 -2.93 7.77 0.80
C THR A 134 -1.75 6.79 0.76
N HIS A 135 -1.15 6.53 1.92
CA HIS A 135 -0.07 5.56 2.06
C HIS A 135 -0.53 4.13 1.77
N ILE A 136 -1.72 3.73 2.25
CA ILE A 136 -2.36 2.45 1.93
C ILE A 136 -2.57 2.32 0.42
N GLY A 137 -3.13 3.34 -0.22
CA GLY A 137 -3.34 3.37 -1.66
C GLY A 137 -2.03 3.22 -2.46
N ALA A 138 -0.96 3.91 -2.03
CA ALA A 138 0.36 3.76 -2.63
C ALA A 138 0.93 2.34 -2.45
N ALA A 139 0.81 1.77 -1.26
CA ALA A 139 1.26 0.40 -0.96
C ALA A 139 0.51 -0.64 -1.81
N VAL A 140 -0.80 -0.51 -1.98
CA VAL A 140 -1.59 -1.40 -2.86
C VAL A 140 -1.15 -1.27 -4.31
N ARG A 141 -0.97 -0.04 -4.83
CA ARG A 141 -0.46 0.17 -6.21
C ARG A 141 0.91 -0.50 -6.40
N HIS A 142 1.82 -0.33 -5.44
CA HIS A 142 3.15 -0.93 -5.47
C HIS A 142 3.08 -2.47 -5.43
N HIS A 143 2.23 -3.04 -4.57
CA HIS A 143 2.00 -4.48 -4.51
C HIS A 143 1.43 -5.02 -5.83
N ASN A 144 0.39 -4.39 -6.38
CA ASN A 144 -0.25 -4.82 -7.61
C ASN A 144 0.71 -4.70 -8.82
N ALA A 145 1.56 -3.67 -8.86
CA ALA A 145 2.63 -3.58 -9.86
C ALA A 145 3.62 -4.74 -9.77
N SER A 146 4.01 -5.12 -8.55
CA SER A 146 4.90 -6.27 -8.28
C SER A 146 4.25 -7.60 -8.68
N VAL A 147 2.96 -7.80 -8.35
CA VAL A 147 2.18 -8.97 -8.77
C VAL A 147 2.09 -9.08 -10.29
N ARG A 148 1.85 -7.98 -11.00
CA ARG A 148 1.84 -7.96 -12.47
C ARG A 148 3.21 -8.33 -13.05
N ALA A 149 4.29 -7.78 -12.49
CA ALA A 149 5.65 -8.12 -12.92
C ALA A 149 5.98 -9.60 -12.68
N TYR A 150 5.60 -10.14 -11.52
CA TYR A 150 5.74 -11.56 -11.19
C TYR A 150 4.95 -12.45 -12.15
N THR A 151 3.69 -12.12 -12.41
CA THR A 151 2.80 -12.87 -13.32
C THR A 151 3.35 -12.92 -14.73
N ARG A 152 3.80 -11.77 -15.29
CA ARG A 152 4.45 -11.73 -16.61
C ARG A 152 5.71 -12.60 -16.67
N ARG A 153 6.51 -12.64 -15.61
CA ARG A 153 7.74 -13.45 -15.55
C ARG A 153 7.42 -14.95 -15.45
N ARG A 154 6.38 -15.31 -14.69
CA ARG A 154 5.88 -16.70 -14.54
C ARG A 154 5.25 -17.24 -15.83
N ALA A 155 4.67 -16.38 -16.67
CA ALA A 155 4.04 -16.77 -17.92
C ALA A 155 5.05 -17.22 -19.00
N ARG A 156 6.34 -16.88 -18.88
CA ARG A 156 7.37 -17.21 -19.87
C ARG A 156 7.56 -18.73 -20.01
N VAL A 157 7.83 -19.19 -21.23
CA VAL A 157 8.05 -20.62 -21.55
C VAL A 157 9.19 -21.21 -20.71
N LEU A 158 10.30 -20.49 -20.59
CA LEU A 158 11.43 -20.94 -19.77
C LEU A 158 11.09 -21.08 -18.27
N ALA A 159 9.97 -20.51 -17.79
CA ALA A 159 9.53 -20.63 -16.41
C ALA A 159 8.59 -21.84 -16.14
N LEU A 160 8.22 -22.59 -17.19
CA LEU A 160 7.39 -23.80 -17.10
C LEU A 160 7.84 -24.79 -16.01
N PRO A 161 9.14 -25.17 -15.88
CA PRO A 161 9.54 -26.17 -14.91
C PRO A 161 9.32 -25.75 -13.44
N TRP A 162 9.14 -24.45 -13.17
CA TRP A 162 8.92 -23.96 -11.81
C TRP A 162 7.49 -23.47 -11.52
N ARG A 163 6.53 -23.71 -12.42
CA ARG A 163 5.13 -23.32 -12.18
C ARG A 163 4.52 -23.98 -10.93
N GLY A 164 4.97 -25.19 -10.57
CA GLY A 164 4.54 -25.87 -9.35
C GLY A 164 5.10 -25.26 -8.06
N VAL A 165 6.32 -24.72 -8.11
CA VAL A 165 7.00 -24.13 -6.93
C VAL A 165 6.54 -22.68 -6.69
N TYR A 166 6.28 -21.97 -7.78
CA TYR A 166 5.89 -20.56 -7.78
C TYR A 166 4.40 -20.43 -8.07
N THR A 167 3.59 -20.48 -7.01
CA THR A 167 2.14 -20.31 -7.08
C THR A 167 1.75 -18.91 -7.56
N GLU A 168 0.53 -18.80 -8.04
CA GLU A 168 -0.06 -17.50 -8.34
C GLU A 168 -0.20 -16.65 -7.08
N ILE A 169 0.03 -15.35 -7.23
CA ILE A 169 -0.22 -14.34 -6.20
C ILE A 169 -1.30 -13.43 -6.76
N LYS A 170 -2.39 -13.26 -6.01
CA LYS A 170 -3.52 -12.42 -6.39
C LYS A 170 -3.25 -10.96 -6.05
N GLN A 171 -3.83 -10.06 -6.83
CA GLN A 171 -3.80 -8.62 -6.58
C GLN A 171 -4.71 -8.28 -5.40
N ILE A 172 -4.42 -7.15 -4.75
CA ILE A 172 -5.29 -6.58 -3.71
C ILE A 172 -6.28 -5.65 -4.41
N GLU A 173 -7.56 -5.87 -4.18
CA GLU A 173 -8.61 -4.98 -4.64
C GLU A 173 -8.77 -3.84 -3.63
N TYR A 174 -8.38 -2.63 -4.05
CA TYR A 174 -8.54 -1.41 -3.28
C TYR A 174 -8.69 -0.26 -4.25
N THR A 175 -9.80 0.45 -4.14
CA THR A 175 -10.04 1.70 -4.86
C THR A 175 -9.77 2.81 -3.85
N PRO A 176 -8.65 3.56 -3.99
CA PRO A 176 -8.45 4.74 -3.17
C PRO A 176 -9.63 5.69 -3.41
N SER A 177 -10.04 6.41 -2.37
CA SER A 177 -10.69 7.69 -2.61
C SER A 177 -9.75 8.52 -3.47
N GLU A 178 -10.24 9.07 -4.58
CA GLU A 178 -9.51 10.20 -5.15
C GLU A 178 -9.43 11.26 -4.05
N PRO A 179 -8.23 11.76 -3.71
CA PRO A 179 -8.15 12.89 -2.80
C PRO A 179 -8.98 13.99 -3.44
N ASP A 180 -10.00 14.47 -2.72
CA ASP A 180 -10.57 15.79 -3.02
C ASP A 180 -9.35 16.70 -3.13
N GLU A 181 -9.13 17.31 -4.29
CA GLU A 181 -8.15 18.37 -4.49
C GLU A 181 -8.58 19.55 -3.61
N ARG A 182 -8.42 19.41 -2.30
CA ARG A 182 -8.49 20.51 -1.36
C ARG A 182 -7.41 21.45 -1.83
N HIS A 183 -7.86 22.55 -2.44
CA HIS A 183 -7.06 23.68 -2.85
C HIS A 183 -5.96 23.88 -1.84
N ILE A 184 -4.75 23.49 -2.22
CA ILE A 184 -3.56 24.07 -1.62
C ILE A 184 -3.71 25.55 -1.95
N HIS A 185 -4.00 26.37 -0.94
CA HIS A 185 -3.88 27.81 -1.11
C HIS A 185 -2.42 28.05 -1.49
N ASP A 186 -2.16 28.24 -2.78
CA ASP A 186 -0.88 28.55 -3.42
C ASP A 186 -0.35 29.96 -3.03
N ASP A 187 -0.63 30.42 -1.80
CA ASP A 187 -0.08 31.69 -1.30
C ASP A 187 1.37 31.56 -0.84
N VAL A 188 1.96 30.36 -0.92
CA VAL A 188 3.41 30.17 -0.81
C VAL A 188 3.95 29.80 -2.19
N SER A 189 4.05 30.83 -3.04
CA SER A 189 4.76 30.78 -4.30
C SER A 189 6.18 30.21 -4.08
N PRO A 190 6.58 29.12 -4.76
CA PRO A 190 7.92 28.55 -4.69
C PRO A 190 8.87 29.44 -5.50
N GLY A 191 9.10 30.64 -4.97
CA GLY A 191 9.90 31.70 -5.55
C GLY A 191 10.46 32.68 -4.54
N SER A 192 10.24 32.49 -3.23
CA SER A 192 10.97 33.27 -2.22
C SER A 192 12.44 32.82 -2.20
N GLU A 193 13.34 33.76 -2.45
CA GLU A 193 14.75 33.65 -2.83
C GLU A 193 15.71 32.93 -1.84
N ASN A 194 15.21 32.10 -0.92
CA ASN A 194 16.02 31.49 0.15
C ASN A 194 16.10 29.95 0.14
N TYR A 195 15.67 29.26 -0.92
CA TYR A 195 15.91 27.81 -1.03
C TYR A 195 17.30 27.52 -1.63
N ARG A 196 18.27 27.18 -0.77
CA ARG A 196 19.58 26.66 -1.17
C ARG A 196 19.79 25.27 -0.56
N PRO A 197 19.68 24.17 -1.33
CA PRO A 197 19.83 22.83 -0.78
C PRO A 197 21.31 22.56 -0.48
N GLY A 198 21.65 22.33 0.79
CA GLY A 198 22.99 21.84 1.17
C GLY A 198 23.68 22.43 2.39
N ARG A 199 23.03 23.19 3.28
CA ARG A 199 23.64 23.55 4.57
C ARG A 199 22.83 22.99 5.74
N VAL A 200 23.28 21.84 6.23
CA VAL A 200 22.97 21.33 7.57
C VAL A 200 24.31 21.31 8.31
N GLY A 201 24.44 22.16 9.32
CA GLY A 201 25.64 22.28 10.16
C GLY A 201 26.22 23.69 10.14
N GLU A 202 26.59 24.18 11.33
CA GLU A 202 27.16 25.50 11.67
C GLU A 202 26.07 26.59 11.81
N GLU A 203 25.76 27.18 12.97
CA GLU A 203 26.40 27.41 14.28
C GLU A 203 25.27 27.74 15.30
N LEU A 204 25.36 27.24 16.54
CA LEU A 204 25.45 28.02 17.80
C LEU A 204 24.39 29.12 18.01
#